data_AF-A0A8X8BY72-F1
#
_entry.id   AF-A0A8X8BY72-F1
#
_cell.length_a   1.000
_cell.length_b   1.000
_cell.length_c   1.000
_cell.angle_alpha   90.00
_cell.angle_beta   90.00
_cell.angle_gamma   90.00
#
_symmetry.space_group_name_H-M   'P 1'
#
loop_
_entity.id
_entity.type
_entity.pdbx_description
1 polymer ?
#
loop_
_entity_poly.entity_id
_entity_poly.type
_entity_poly.pdbx_seq_one_letter_code
_entity_poly.pdbx_strand_id
1 'polypeptide(L)'
;MLFLCNLQFCIYIKILNPLSRALDLSPDGERERGKCPLTPHEVGLMLRALGFANDTYLYVASGEIYGGEETLRPLRELFPNFYTKEMLAIKELKSFFPFSSRMAAIDYIVCDESDVFVTNNNGNMAKILAGRRRYAGHKRTIRPNAKKLSALFKARDRMDWDTFAKKVKASQRGFMGEPNEVRPGRGDFHEYPSCICEKPFTDDENRKGEDLLSDRIHMNLKENVDSKYVGENQGDKSLRD
;
A
#
# COMPACT_ATOMS: atom_id res chain seq x y z
N MET A 1 7.15 -22.19 1.32
CA MET A 1 7.40 -21.23 0.23
C MET A 1 6.47 -21.48 -0.98
N LEU A 2 6.27 -22.72 -1.42
CA LEU A 2 5.32 -23.07 -2.50
C LEU A 2 3.86 -22.59 -2.28
N PHE A 3 3.36 -22.53 -1.04
CA PHE A 3 2.01 -22.01 -0.76
C PHE A 3 1.87 -20.49 -0.93
N LEU A 4 2.96 -19.73 -0.82
CA LEU A 4 2.93 -18.27 -1.03
C LEU A 4 2.81 -17.92 -2.52
N CYS A 5 3.30 -18.78 -3.42
CA CYS A 5 3.26 -18.55 -4.86
C CYS A 5 1.86 -18.65 -5.50
N ASN A 6 0.85 -19.18 -4.81
CA ASN A 6 -0.51 -19.32 -5.35
C ASN A 6 -1.53 -18.36 -4.71
N LEU A 7 -1.08 -17.45 -3.84
CA LEU A 7 -1.95 -16.49 -3.16
C LEU A 7 -2.21 -15.27 -4.04
N GLN A 8 -3.36 -15.30 -4.72
CA GLN A 8 -3.79 -14.23 -5.63
C GLN A 8 -4.21 -12.95 -4.88
N PHE A 9 -4.79 -13.09 -3.67
CA PHE A 9 -5.34 -11.97 -2.91
C PHE A 9 -4.84 -11.92 -1.46
N CYS A 10 -4.52 -10.70 -1.01
CA CYS A 10 -4.34 -10.37 0.41
C CYS A 10 -5.37 -9.32 0.82
N ILE A 11 -6.21 -9.60 1.82
CA ILE A 11 -7.08 -8.60 2.44
C ILE A 11 -6.51 -8.27 3.82
N TYR A 12 -6.16 -7.00 4.03
CA TYR A 12 -5.86 -6.49 5.37
C TYR A 12 -7.14 -6.05 6.06
N ILE A 13 -7.58 -6.85 7.04
CA ILE A 13 -8.77 -6.57 7.84
C ILE A 13 -8.32 -6.16 9.23
N LYS A 14 -8.49 -4.88 9.56
CA LYS A 14 -8.51 -4.42 10.96
C LYS A 14 -9.97 -4.22 11.35
N ILE A 15 -10.55 -5.18 12.08
CA ILE A 15 -11.86 -4.96 12.69
C ILE A 15 -11.65 -4.10 13.92
N LEU A 16 -11.95 -2.80 13.79
CA LEU A 16 -11.95 -1.89 14.93
C LEU A 16 -13.15 -2.21 15.81
N ASN A 17 -12.94 -2.28 17.12
CA ASN A 17 -14.04 -2.26 18.07
C ASN A 17 -14.82 -0.94 17.83
N PRO A 18 -16.12 -0.98 17.51
CA PRO A 18 -16.92 0.22 17.21
C PRO A 18 -16.91 1.24 18.35
N LEU A 19 -16.46 0.87 19.54
CA LEU A 19 -16.39 1.72 20.73
C LEU A 19 -15.10 2.55 20.86
N SER A 20 -14.10 2.38 20.00
CA SER A 20 -12.73 2.85 20.33
C SER A 20 -12.32 4.26 19.88
N ARG A 21 -13.20 5.08 19.27
CA ARG A 21 -13.06 6.56 19.18
C ARG A 21 -14.17 7.20 18.34
N ALA A 22 -15.15 7.81 18.99
CA ALA A 22 -15.87 8.97 18.44
C ALA A 22 -16.55 9.73 19.59
N LEU A 23 -16.24 11.02 19.71
CA LEU A 23 -17.08 11.97 20.44
C LEU A 23 -18.43 12.09 19.70
N ASP A 24 -19.54 12.04 20.46
CA ASP A 24 -20.87 12.61 20.18
C ASP A 24 -21.68 12.20 18.93
N LEU A 25 -21.32 11.15 18.18
CA LEU A 25 -22.11 10.71 17.02
C LEU A 25 -22.46 9.22 17.09
N SER A 26 -23.68 8.88 16.66
CA SER A 26 -24.13 7.49 16.58
C SER A 26 -23.26 6.70 15.58
N PRO A 27 -23.02 5.39 15.83
CA PRO A 27 -22.25 4.54 14.93
C PRO A 27 -22.74 4.58 13.47
N ASP A 28 -24.05 4.72 13.26
CA ASP A 28 -24.65 4.83 11.94
C ASP A 28 -24.26 6.12 11.21
N GLY A 29 -24.18 7.25 11.92
CA GLY A 29 -23.75 8.52 11.35
C GLY A 29 -22.28 8.50 10.90
N GLU A 30 -21.40 7.82 11.64
CA GLU A 30 -19.99 7.66 11.28
C GLU A 30 -19.79 6.72 10.09
N ARG A 31 -20.64 5.69 9.97
CA ARG A 31 -20.68 4.78 8.82
C ARG A 31 -21.12 5.47 7.53
N GLU A 32 -22.12 6.35 7.62
CA GLU A 32 -22.58 7.16 6.47
C GLU A 32 -21.54 8.19 6.03
N ARG A 33 -20.72 8.67 6.96
CA ARG A 33 -19.55 9.52 6.66
C ARG A 33 -18.37 8.73 6.09
N GLY A 34 -18.45 7.40 6.04
CA GLY A 34 -17.40 6.52 5.56
C GLY A 34 -16.21 6.41 6.51
N LYS A 35 -16.39 6.74 7.80
CA LYS A 35 -15.35 6.61 8.83
C LYS A 35 -15.25 5.19 9.37
N CYS A 36 -16.33 4.42 9.30
CA CYS A 36 -16.33 3.01 9.67
C CYS A 36 -15.77 2.12 8.54
N PRO A 37 -14.93 1.14 8.87
CA PRO A 37 -14.50 0.12 7.92
C PRO A 37 -15.68 -0.78 7.51
N LEU A 38 -15.53 -1.50 6.41
CA LEU A 38 -16.52 -2.50 5.99
C LEU A 38 -16.45 -3.74 6.89
N THR A 39 -17.57 -4.42 7.06
CA THR A 39 -17.60 -5.75 7.70
C THR A 39 -16.95 -6.79 6.77
N PRO A 40 -16.42 -7.91 7.29
CA PRO A 40 -15.87 -8.97 6.44
C PRO A 40 -16.85 -9.47 5.38
N HIS A 41 -18.14 -9.55 5.72
CA HIS A 41 -19.20 -9.89 4.77
C HIS A 41 -19.33 -8.85 3.64
N GLU A 42 -19.37 -7.56 3.97
CA GLU A 42 -19.41 -6.49 2.97
C GLU A 42 -18.17 -6.46 2.09
N VAL A 43 -16.98 -6.71 2.64
CA VAL A 43 -15.76 -6.86 1.85
C VAL A 43 -15.91 -8.02 0.86
N GLY A 44 -16.43 -9.17 1.32
CA GLY A 44 -16.70 -10.32 0.45
C GLY A 44 -17.67 -9.98 -0.69
N LEU A 45 -18.80 -9.35 -0.37
CA LEU A 45 -19.79 -8.91 -1.37
C LEU A 45 -19.21 -7.91 -2.38
N MET A 46 -18.38 -6.97 -1.91
CA MET A 46 -17.66 -6.03 -2.79
C MET A 46 -16.76 -6.78 -3.76
N LEU A 47 -15.98 -7.76 -3.28
CA LEU A 47 -15.07 -8.53 -4.14
C LEU A 47 -15.82 -9.35 -5.18
N ARG A 48 -16.90 -10.01 -4.78
CA ARG A 48 -17.81 -10.72 -5.69
C ARG A 48 -18.38 -9.77 -6.75
N ALA A 49 -18.82 -8.58 -6.35
CA ALA A 49 -19.33 -7.56 -7.25
C ALA A 49 -18.27 -6.99 -8.20
N LEU A 50 -17.00 -6.94 -7.80
CA LEU A 50 -15.88 -6.55 -8.66
C LEU A 50 -15.52 -7.62 -9.70
N GLY A 51 -15.98 -8.86 -9.50
CA GLY A 51 -15.83 -9.97 -10.45
C GLY A 51 -14.89 -11.08 -9.99
N PHE A 52 -14.47 -11.10 -8.72
CA PHE A 52 -13.67 -12.19 -8.18
C PHE A 52 -14.53 -13.44 -7.99
N ALA A 53 -14.03 -14.56 -8.49
CA ALA A 53 -14.70 -15.85 -8.41
C ALA A 53 -14.50 -16.49 -7.02
N ASN A 54 -15.32 -17.49 -6.68
CA ASN A 54 -15.25 -18.16 -5.37
C ASN A 54 -13.96 -18.96 -5.19
N ASP A 55 -13.38 -19.46 -6.28
CA ASP A 55 -12.13 -20.20 -6.29
C ASP A 55 -10.89 -19.31 -6.10
N THR A 56 -11.06 -17.99 -6.03
CA THR A 56 -9.96 -17.06 -5.75
C THR A 56 -9.32 -17.35 -4.40
N TYR A 57 -7.99 -17.46 -4.37
CA TYR A 57 -7.22 -17.69 -3.16
C TYR A 57 -7.09 -16.41 -2.34
N LEU A 58 -7.59 -16.46 -1.10
CA LEU A 58 -7.69 -15.32 -0.22
C LEU A 58 -6.84 -15.53 1.04
N TYR A 59 -5.84 -14.68 1.23
CA TYR A 59 -5.16 -14.51 2.51
C TYR A 59 -5.76 -13.35 3.30
N VAL A 60 -6.07 -13.57 4.58
CA VAL A 60 -6.51 -12.51 5.49
C VAL A 60 -5.40 -12.13 6.46
N ALA A 61 -4.87 -10.92 6.24
CA ALA A 61 -3.96 -10.26 7.15
C ALA A 61 -4.76 -9.53 8.23
N SER A 62 -4.80 -10.11 9.43
CA SER A 62 -5.47 -9.49 10.58
C SER A 62 -4.67 -9.69 11.86
N GLY A 63 -4.80 -8.74 12.78
CA GLY A 63 -4.49 -8.96 14.19
C GLY A 63 -5.64 -9.72 14.88
N GLU A 64 -5.81 -9.48 16.17
CA GLU A 64 -7.01 -9.95 16.88
C GLU A 64 -8.27 -9.39 16.23
N ILE A 65 -9.18 -10.29 15.86
CA ILE A 65 -10.41 -9.98 15.15
C ILE A 65 -11.51 -9.79 16.18
N TYR A 66 -12.10 -8.59 16.21
CA TYR A 66 -13.28 -8.35 17.06
C TYR A 66 -14.44 -9.26 16.63
N GLY A 67 -14.99 -10.01 17.58
CA GLY A 67 -16.02 -11.03 17.33
C GLY A 67 -15.46 -12.38 16.83
N GLY A 68 -14.14 -12.52 16.72
CA GLY A 68 -13.47 -13.79 16.41
C GLY A 68 -13.81 -14.36 15.03
N GLU A 69 -13.59 -15.68 14.89
CA GLU A 69 -13.79 -16.43 13.64
C GLU A 69 -15.24 -16.35 13.11
N GLU A 70 -16.22 -16.18 14.00
CA GLU A 70 -17.64 -16.01 13.64
C GLU A 70 -17.85 -14.84 12.66
N THR A 71 -17.11 -13.76 12.83
CA THR A 71 -17.22 -12.59 11.95
C THR A 71 -16.61 -12.81 10.57
N LEU A 72 -15.69 -13.76 10.44
CA LEU A 72 -15.07 -14.14 9.18
C LEU A 72 -15.86 -15.20 8.41
N ARG A 73 -16.76 -15.94 9.09
CA ARG A 73 -17.56 -17.00 8.46
C ARG A 73 -18.23 -16.56 7.14
N PRO A 74 -18.95 -15.42 7.05
CA PRO A 74 -19.60 -15.03 5.81
C PRO A 74 -18.60 -14.74 4.67
N LEU A 75 -17.39 -14.27 5.00
CA LEU A 75 -16.34 -14.05 4.00
C LEU A 75 -15.80 -15.40 3.48
N ARG A 76 -15.63 -16.38 4.37
CA ARG A 76 -15.20 -17.74 4.02
C ARG A 76 -16.24 -18.50 3.19
N GLU A 77 -17.52 -18.27 3.41
CA GLU A 77 -18.59 -18.84 2.58
C GLU A 77 -18.55 -18.32 1.14
N LEU A 78 -18.17 -17.05 0.95
CA LEU A 78 -18.03 -16.45 -0.38
C LEU A 78 -16.72 -16.86 -1.09
N PHE A 79 -15.67 -17.11 -0.31
CA PHE A 79 -14.33 -17.48 -0.78
C PHE A 79 -13.79 -18.65 0.05
N PRO A 80 -14.09 -19.91 -0.34
CA PRO A 80 -13.67 -21.11 0.41
C PRO A 80 -12.16 -21.31 0.47
N ASN A 81 -11.39 -20.79 -0.49
CA ASN A 81 -9.92 -20.83 -0.50
C ASN A 81 -9.33 -19.73 0.41
N PHE A 82 -9.72 -19.77 1.68
CA PHE A 82 -9.41 -18.78 2.71
C PHE A 82 -8.26 -19.25 3.62
N TYR A 83 -7.28 -18.39 3.83
CA TYR A 83 -6.09 -18.70 4.63
C TYR A 83 -5.69 -17.54 5.55
N THR A 84 -5.15 -17.88 6.72
CA THR A 84 -4.45 -16.95 7.60
C THR A 84 -3.03 -17.46 7.86
N LYS A 85 -2.15 -16.61 8.40
CA LYS A 85 -0.79 -17.04 8.80
C LYS A 85 -0.81 -18.22 9.77
N GLU A 86 -1.76 -18.25 10.69
CA GLU A 86 -1.94 -19.36 11.62
C GLU A 86 -2.26 -20.64 10.86
N MET A 87 -3.21 -20.63 9.92
CA MET A 87 -3.56 -21.83 9.13
C MET A 87 -2.39 -22.38 8.31
N LEU A 88 -1.53 -21.51 7.77
CA LEU A 88 -0.47 -21.89 6.85
C LEU A 88 0.79 -22.45 7.53
N ALA A 89 1.12 -21.98 8.74
CA ALA A 89 2.41 -22.28 9.36
C ALA A 89 2.37 -22.28 10.90
N ILE A 90 1.38 -22.97 11.51
CA ILE A 90 1.22 -23.04 12.98
C ILE A 90 2.53 -23.37 13.69
N LYS A 91 3.31 -24.34 13.20
CA LYS A 91 4.50 -24.86 13.89
C LYS A 91 5.65 -23.85 13.86
N GLU A 92 5.91 -23.28 12.70
CA GLU A 92 6.97 -22.29 12.48
C GLU A 92 6.64 -20.96 13.16
N LEU A 93 5.34 -20.61 13.25
CA LEU A 93 4.87 -19.38 13.89
C LEU A 93 4.94 -19.39 15.41
N LYS A 94 5.07 -20.55 16.07
CA LYS A 94 5.04 -20.64 17.55
C LYS A 94 6.02 -19.68 18.25
N SER A 95 7.21 -19.53 17.69
CA SER A 95 8.24 -18.63 18.22
C SER A 95 7.93 -17.13 18.05
N PHE A 96 7.01 -16.80 17.12
CA PHE A 96 6.63 -15.43 16.79
C PHE A 96 5.37 -14.95 17.48
N PHE A 97 4.52 -15.84 18.04
CA PHE A 97 3.28 -15.47 18.73
C PHE A 97 3.44 -14.36 19.80
N PRO A 98 4.52 -14.33 20.61
CA PRO A 98 4.70 -13.25 21.60
C PRO A 98 5.02 -11.88 20.98
N PHE A 99 5.39 -11.83 19.69
CA PHE A 99 5.91 -10.64 19.03
C PHE A 99 4.96 -10.17 17.93
N SER A 100 4.00 -9.32 18.31
CA SER A 100 3.01 -8.74 17.40
C SER A 100 3.62 -8.02 16.19
N SER A 101 4.78 -7.38 16.33
CA SER A 101 5.52 -6.76 15.23
C SER A 101 6.07 -7.77 14.21
N ARG A 102 6.55 -8.93 14.68
CA ARG A 102 7.06 -10.00 13.79
C ARG A 102 5.92 -10.69 13.08
N MET A 103 4.80 -10.91 13.76
CA MET A 103 3.56 -11.42 13.16
C MET A 103 3.04 -10.47 12.06
N ALA A 104 3.07 -9.16 12.30
CA ALA A 104 2.70 -8.16 11.30
C ALA A 104 3.68 -8.10 10.10
N ALA A 105 4.96 -8.41 10.31
CA ALA A 105 5.93 -8.50 9.23
C ALA A 105 5.63 -9.67 8.26
N ILE A 106 5.11 -10.79 8.77
CA ILE A 106 4.62 -11.89 7.93
C ILE A 106 3.45 -11.41 7.06
N ASP A 107 2.45 -10.78 7.68
CA ASP A 107 1.32 -10.20 6.96
C ASP A 107 1.76 -9.19 5.89
N TYR A 108 2.79 -8.39 6.18
CA TYR A 108 3.36 -7.44 5.23
C TYR A 108 3.93 -8.14 4.00
N ILE A 109 4.76 -9.18 4.20
CA ILE A 109 5.40 -9.91 3.10
C ILE A 109 4.33 -10.54 2.20
N VAL A 110 3.33 -11.21 2.78
CA VAL A 110 2.27 -11.85 2.00
C VAL A 110 1.47 -10.81 1.20
N CYS A 111 1.15 -9.66 1.81
CA CYS A 111 0.43 -8.60 1.12
C CYS A 111 1.28 -7.83 0.10
N ASP A 112 2.61 -7.76 0.23
CA ASP A 112 3.47 -7.19 -0.81
C ASP A 112 3.60 -8.14 -2.00
N GLU A 113 3.67 -9.45 -1.72
CA GLU A 113 3.85 -10.46 -2.78
C GLU A 113 2.57 -10.80 -3.55
N SER A 114 1.37 -10.63 -2.96
CA SER A 114 0.11 -10.96 -3.62
C SER A 114 -0.19 -10.13 -4.89
N ASP A 115 -0.97 -10.68 -5.82
CA ASP A 115 -1.34 -9.96 -7.05
C ASP A 115 -2.21 -8.74 -6.75
N VAL A 116 -3.15 -8.90 -5.82
CA VAL A 116 -4.04 -7.83 -5.38
C VAL A 116 -4.05 -7.72 -3.87
N PHE A 117 -4.04 -6.47 -3.41
CA PHE A 117 -4.12 -6.12 -2.00
C PHE A 117 -5.38 -5.30 -1.73
N VAL A 118 -6.16 -5.64 -0.71
CA VAL A 118 -7.37 -4.92 -0.33
C VAL A 118 -7.23 -4.40 1.09
N THR A 119 -7.45 -3.10 1.30
CA THR A 119 -7.33 -2.48 2.62
C THR A 119 -8.71 -2.31 3.24
N ASN A 120 -9.00 -2.82 4.43
CA ASN A 120 -10.27 -2.51 5.12
C ASN A 120 -10.23 -1.17 5.90
N ASN A 121 -9.03 -0.63 6.12
CA ASN A 121 -8.84 0.65 6.80
C ASN A 121 -7.70 1.45 6.16
N ASN A 122 -7.50 2.68 6.61
CA ASN A 122 -6.38 3.53 6.18
C ASN A 122 -5.25 3.58 7.22
N GLY A 123 -4.90 2.43 7.82
CA GLY A 123 -3.82 2.34 8.81
C GLY A 123 -2.43 2.43 8.20
N ASN A 124 -1.38 2.55 9.03
CA ASN A 124 0.01 2.70 8.56
C ASN A 124 0.46 1.58 7.61
N MET A 125 0.09 0.33 7.92
CA MET A 125 0.41 -0.83 7.07
C MET A 125 -0.21 -0.69 5.67
N ALA A 126 -1.46 -0.23 5.59
CA ALA A 126 -2.13 0.02 4.32
C ALA A 126 -1.41 1.12 3.51
N LYS A 127 -0.97 2.20 4.16
CA LYS A 127 -0.23 3.29 3.50
C LYS A 127 1.12 2.82 2.95
N ILE A 128 1.89 2.08 3.76
CA ILE A 128 3.22 1.58 3.36
C ILE A 128 3.09 0.59 2.20
N LEU A 129 2.17 -0.39 2.30
CA LEU A 129 1.94 -1.36 1.23
C LEU A 129 1.42 -0.68 -0.05
N ALA A 130 0.53 0.31 0.05
CA ALA A 130 0.07 1.05 -1.11
C ALA A 130 1.22 1.76 -1.83
N GLY A 131 2.15 2.38 -1.09
CA GLY A 131 3.36 2.97 -1.65
C GLY A 131 4.28 1.93 -2.27
N ARG A 132 4.65 0.89 -1.53
CA ARG A 132 5.53 -0.18 -1.99
C ARG A 132 5.01 -0.84 -3.26
N ARG A 133 3.75 -1.27 -3.25
CA ARG A 133 3.10 -1.93 -4.38
C ARG A 133 2.95 -1.00 -5.57
N ARG A 134 2.81 0.32 -5.39
CA ARG A 134 2.77 1.27 -6.50
C ARG A 134 4.14 1.47 -7.16
N TYR A 135 5.21 1.63 -6.37
CA TYR A 135 6.53 2.03 -6.88
C TYR A 135 7.47 0.86 -7.21
N ALA A 136 7.31 -0.29 -6.56
CA ALA A 136 8.16 -1.47 -6.77
C ALA A 136 7.50 -2.49 -7.71
N GLY A 137 7.23 -2.07 -8.96
CA GLY A 137 6.63 -2.97 -9.97
C GLY A 137 5.12 -3.08 -9.86
N HIS A 138 4.43 -1.93 -9.79
CA HIS A 138 2.98 -1.74 -9.77
C HIS A 138 2.13 -3.01 -9.58
N LYS A 139 1.64 -3.24 -8.36
CA LYS A 139 0.65 -4.25 -8.02
C LYS A 139 -0.63 -3.61 -7.51
N ARG A 140 -1.77 -4.22 -7.81
CA ARG A 140 -3.08 -3.61 -7.56
C ARG A 140 -3.35 -3.46 -6.07
N THR A 141 -3.84 -2.28 -5.66
CA THR A 141 -4.25 -2.00 -4.28
C THR A 141 -5.66 -1.41 -4.25
N ILE A 142 -6.65 -2.21 -3.86
CA ILE A 142 -8.06 -1.84 -3.79
C ILE A 142 -8.37 -1.22 -2.43
N ARG A 143 -8.98 -0.03 -2.45
CA ARG A 143 -9.30 0.73 -1.26
C ARG A 143 -10.81 0.99 -1.20
N PRO A 144 -11.62 0.28 -0.41
CA PRO A 144 -13.07 0.42 -0.44
C PRO A 144 -13.52 1.88 -0.28
N ASN A 145 -14.38 2.35 -1.19
CA ASN A 145 -15.03 3.65 -1.06
C ASN A 145 -16.14 3.57 0.00
N ALA A 146 -15.74 3.46 1.27
CA ALA A 146 -16.64 3.17 2.39
C ALA A 146 -17.86 4.08 2.44
N LYS A 147 -17.71 5.37 2.10
CA LYS A 147 -18.81 6.34 2.05
C LYS A 147 -19.89 5.98 1.02
N LYS A 148 -19.50 5.63 -0.21
CA LYS A 148 -20.47 5.26 -1.25
C LYS A 148 -20.99 3.84 -1.04
N LEU A 149 -20.11 2.93 -0.62
CA LEU A 149 -20.44 1.52 -0.44
C LEU A 149 -21.38 1.31 0.76
N SER A 150 -21.24 2.04 1.86
CA SER A 150 -22.11 1.87 3.03
C SER A 150 -23.58 2.10 2.71
N ALA A 151 -23.88 3.14 1.93
CA ALA A 151 -25.24 3.40 1.44
C ALA A 151 -25.76 2.29 0.52
N LEU A 152 -24.89 1.73 -0.34
CA LEU A 152 -25.26 0.63 -1.23
C LEU A 152 -25.56 -0.66 -0.47
N PHE A 153 -24.76 -1.00 0.56
CA PHE A 153 -25.00 -2.18 1.38
C PHE A 153 -26.30 -2.11 2.17
N LYS A 154 -26.65 -0.94 2.73
CA LYS A 154 -27.96 -0.71 3.37
C LYS A 154 -29.15 -0.96 2.42
N ALA A 155 -28.95 -0.72 1.12
CA ALA A 155 -29.98 -0.88 0.10
C ALA A 155 -29.89 -2.23 -0.65
N ARG A 156 -28.99 -3.14 -0.26
CA ARG A 156 -28.73 -4.39 -1.00
C ARG A 156 -30.00 -5.19 -1.26
N ASP A 157 -30.84 -5.36 -0.24
CA ASP A 157 -32.04 -6.22 -0.34
C ASP A 157 -33.15 -5.63 -1.20
N ARG A 158 -32.99 -4.38 -1.64
CA ARG A 158 -33.94 -3.67 -2.51
C ARG A 158 -33.55 -3.73 -3.99
N MET A 159 -32.48 -4.44 -4.35
CA MET A 159 -32.02 -4.53 -5.73
C MET A 159 -31.49 -5.93 -6.07
N ASP A 160 -31.52 -6.25 -7.37
CA ASP A 160 -30.92 -7.47 -7.90
C ASP A 160 -29.38 -7.41 -7.87
N TRP A 161 -28.76 -8.57 -8.02
CA TRP A 161 -27.31 -8.72 -7.98
C TRP A 161 -26.59 -7.95 -9.08
N ASP A 162 -27.10 -7.94 -10.30
CA ASP A 162 -26.43 -7.29 -11.43
C ASP A 162 -26.44 -5.76 -11.28
N THR A 163 -27.56 -5.20 -10.82
CA THR A 163 -27.68 -3.79 -10.47
C THR A 163 -26.75 -3.44 -9.31
N PHE A 164 -26.70 -4.26 -8.26
CA PHE A 164 -25.77 -4.08 -7.15
C PHE A 164 -24.31 -4.07 -7.63
N ALA A 165 -23.92 -5.08 -8.42
CA ALA A 165 -22.56 -5.22 -8.92
C ALA A 165 -22.15 -4.03 -9.81
N LYS A 166 -23.03 -3.56 -10.70
CA LYS A 166 -22.81 -2.35 -11.51
C LYS A 166 -22.59 -1.11 -10.63
N LYS A 167 -23.40 -0.92 -9.59
CA LYS A 167 -23.28 0.21 -8.66
C LYS A 167 -22.01 0.16 -7.81
N VAL A 168 -21.59 -1.03 -7.38
CA VAL A 168 -20.31 -1.23 -6.67
C VAL A 168 -19.15 -0.85 -7.59
N LYS A 169 -19.10 -1.40 -8.82
CA LYS A 169 -18.07 -1.06 -9.81
C LYS A 169 -18.00 0.45 -10.08
N ALA A 170 -19.16 1.11 -10.22
CA ALA A 170 -19.23 2.56 -10.41
C ALA A 170 -18.72 3.34 -9.18
N SER A 171 -19.06 2.90 -7.97
CA SER A 171 -18.64 3.55 -6.72
C SER A 171 -17.14 3.40 -6.44
N GLN A 172 -16.55 2.32 -6.95
CA GLN A 172 -15.15 1.96 -6.74
C GLN A 172 -14.19 2.52 -7.80
N ARG A 173 -14.68 3.23 -8.81
CA ARG A 173 -13.82 3.96 -9.77
C ARG A 173 -12.94 4.98 -9.04
N GLY A 174 -11.63 4.96 -9.33
CA GLY A 174 -10.64 5.82 -8.65
C GLY A 174 -10.27 5.35 -7.25
N PHE A 175 -10.55 4.08 -6.93
CA PHE A 175 -10.18 3.43 -5.67
C PHE A 175 -9.65 2.00 -5.92
N MET A 176 -9.19 1.74 -7.15
CA MET A 176 -8.69 0.43 -7.58
C MET A 176 -7.16 0.36 -7.55
N GLY A 177 -6.50 1.47 -7.19
CA GLY A 177 -5.06 1.57 -7.07
C GLY A 177 -4.39 1.63 -8.43
N GLU A 178 -4.97 2.36 -9.39
CA GLU A 178 -4.40 2.49 -10.74
C GLU A 178 -3.02 3.21 -10.67
N PRO A 179 -2.09 2.97 -11.63
CA PRO A 179 -0.73 3.52 -11.58
C PRO A 179 -0.71 5.05 -11.43
N ASN A 180 -1.60 5.72 -12.17
CA ASN A 180 -1.73 7.18 -12.22
C ASN A 180 -2.92 7.69 -11.39
N GLU A 181 -3.44 6.87 -10.47
CA GLU A 181 -4.52 7.32 -9.57
C GLU A 181 -3.98 8.41 -8.64
N VAL A 182 -4.33 9.67 -8.90
CA VAL A 182 -4.02 10.79 -8.01
C VAL A 182 -5.16 10.95 -7.02
N ARG A 183 -4.87 10.87 -5.71
CA ARG A 183 -5.88 11.17 -4.69
C ARG A 183 -6.23 12.66 -4.72
N PRO A 184 -7.51 13.04 -4.79
CA PRO A 184 -7.92 14.41 -4.47
C PRO A 184 -7.80 14.61 -2.94
N GLY A 185 -6.74 15.28 -2.49
CA GLY A 185 -6.56 15.60 -1.07
C GLY A 185 -5.29 16.41 -0.79
N ARG A 186 -5.35 17.35 0.17
CA ARG A 186 -4.18 18.11 0.65
C ARG A 186 -3.41 17.28 1.68
N GLY A 187 -2.11 17.11 1.42
CA GLY A 187 -1.07 16.96 2.44
C GLY A 187 -1.23 15.83 3.45
N ASP A 188 -0.84 14.62 3.06
CA ASP A 188 -0.43 13.58 4.00
C ASP A 188 0.67 12.73 3.34
N PHE A 189 1.65 12.29 4.15
CA PHE A 189 2.89 11.59 3.79
C PHE A 189 2.83 10.89 2.43
N HIS A 190 3.65 11.35 1.48
CA HIS A 190 3.52 11.11 0.05
C HIS A 190 3.47 9.63 -0.35
N GLU A 191 2.27 9.06 -0.35
CA GLU A 191 1.91 7.87 -1.14
C GLU A 191 2.05 8.15 -2.67
N TYR A 192 2.29 9.42 -3.06
CA TYR A 192 2.26 9.96 -4.43
C TYR A 192 3.39 10.99 -4.68
N PRO A 193 4.68 10.64 -4.84
CA PRO A 193 5.61 11.49 -5.57
C PRO A 193 5.04 11.82 -6.97
N SER A 194 4.89 13.11 -7.25
CA SER A 194 4.27 13.67 -8.46
C SER A 194 5.10 13.49 -9.75
N CYS A 195 6.25 12.82 -9.68
CA CYS A 195 7.11 12.50 -10.82
C CYS A 195 7.53 11.02 -10.75
N ILE A 196 6.75 10.15 -11.39
CA ILE A 196 7.26 8.83 -11.77
C ILE A 196 8.08 9.08 -13.01
N CYS A 197 9.38 8.80 -12.93
CA CYS A 197 10.36 8.99 -13.99
C CYS A 197 9.76 8.63 -15.35
N GLU A 198 9.53 9.64 -16.19
CA GLU A 198 9.52 9.42 -17.63
C GLU A 198 10.83 8.69 -17.91
N LYS A 199 10.76 7.52 -18.55
CA LYS A 199 11.97 6.91 -19.09
C LYS A 199 12.68 8.02 -19.86
N PRO A 200 13.99 8.27 -19.64
CA PRO A 200 14.67 9.27 -20.44
C PRO A 200 14.42 8.91 -21.90
N PHE A 201 13.96 9.90 -22.67
CA PHE A 201 13.87 9.79 -24.12
C PHE A 201 15.19 9.18 -24.58
N THR A 202 15.11 8.04 -25.26
CA THR A 202 16.27 7.50 -25.95
C THR A 202 16.45 8.42 -27.14
N ASP A 203 17.25 9.47 -26.96
CA ASP A 203 17.76 10.30 -28.05
C ASP A 203 18.81 9.49 -28.80
N ASP A 204 18.36 8.45 -29.48
CA ASP A 204 19.14 7.74 -30.48
C ASP A 204 19.02 8.52 -31.79
N GLU A 205 19.49 9.78 -31.81
CA GLU A 205 19.82 10.60 -32.99
C GLU A 205 20.39 11.98 -32.57
N ASN A 206 21.65 12.05 -32.09
CA ASN A 206 22.58 13.17 -32.38
C ASN A 206 23.95 13.05 -31.67
N ARG A 207 24.68 11.95 -31.90
CA ARG A 207 26.13 11.91 -31.63
C ARG A 207 26.92 12.59 -32.75
N LYS A 208 26.86 13.92 -32.87
CA LYS A 208 27.82 14.69 -33.72
C LYS A 208 28.24 16.05 -33.15
N GLY A 209 27.92 16.37 -31.89
CA GLY A 209 28.10 17.74 -31.36
C GLY A 209 29.04 17.94 -30.17
N GLU A 210 29.56 16.89 -29.52
CA GLU A 210 30.23 17.03 -28.21
C GLU A 210 31.76 16.88 -28.22
N ASP A 211 32.42 16.81 -29.39
CA ASP A 211 33.89 16.74 -29.44
C ASP A 211 34.58 18.10 -29.28
N LEU A 212 33.86 19.23 -29.28
CA LEU A 212 34.47 20.57 -29.23
C LEU A 212 34.41 21.25 -27.85
N LEU A 213 33.73 20.65 -26.86
CA LEU A 213 33.64 21.19 -25.50
C LEU A 213 34.64 20.56 -24.53
N SER A 214 35.04 19.30 -24.78
CA SER A 214 36.09 18.59 -24.02
C SER A 214 37.45 19.30 -24.12
N ASP A 215 37.81 19.77 -25.31
CA ASP A 215 39.13 20.39 -25.57
C ASP A 215 39.29 21.76 -24.89
N ARG A 216 38.20 22.50 -24.67
CA ARG A 216 38.23 23.78 -23.92
C ARG A 216 38.34 23.60 -22.42
N ILE A 217 37.88 22.47 -21.88
CA ILE A 217 37.96 22.17 -20.44
C ILE A 217 39.37 21.67 -20.08
N HIS A 218 40.04 20.96 -21.00
CA HIS A 218 41.38 20.42 -20.73
C HIS A 218 42.49 21.49 -20.69
N MET A 219 42.35 22.62 -21.40
CA MET A 219 43.30 23.74 -21.27
C MET A 219 43.13 24.55 -19.97
N ASN A 220 41.90 24.69 -19.45
CA ASN A 220 41.62 25.49 -18.25
C ASN A 220 41.93 24.77 -16.92
N LEU A 221 42.08 23.43 -16.95
CA LEU A 221 42.48 22.64 -15.78
C LEU A 221 44.00 22.54 -15.60
N LYS A 222 44.81 22.77 -16.65
CA LYS A 222 46.28 22.78 -16.52
C LYS A 222 46.82 24.07 -15.91
N GLU A 223 46.20 25.22 -16.16
CA GLU A 223 46.65 26.49 -15.58
C GLU A 223 46.37 26.62 -14.07
N ASN A 224 45.42 25.85 -13.52
CA ASN A 224 45.02 25.95 -12.11
C ASN A 224 45.72 24.96 -11.15
N VAL A 225 46.53 24.03 -11.66
CA VAL A 225 47.24 23.03 -10.83
C VAL A 225 48.68 23.45 -10.51
N ASP A 226 49.30 24.33 -11.30
CA ASP A 226 50.69 24.77 -11.07
C ASP A 226 50.87 25.90 -10.01
N SER A 227 49.80 26.40 -9.39
CA SER A 227 49.87 27.55 -8.45
C SER A 227 49.78 27.21 -6.95
N LYS A 228 49.79 25.93 -6.52
CA LYS A 228 49.52 25.57 -5.11
C LYS A 228 50.60 24.83 -4.31
N TYR A 229 51.87 24.83 -4.75
CA TYR A 229 52.99 24.31 -3.93
C TYR A 229 54.24 25.22 -3.95
N VAL A 230 54.31 26.21 -3.04
CA VAL A 230 55.53 26.78 -2.37
C VAL A 230 55.01 27.56 -1.13
N GLY A 231 55.22 27.13 0.14
CA GLY A 231 56.35 27.47 1.05
C GLY A 231 56.26 28.91 1.60
N GLU A 232 56.50 29.33 2.86
CA GLU A 232 57.01 28.76 4.11
C GLU A 232 56.99 29.87 5.22
N ASN A 233 56.98 29.46 6.51
CA ASN A 233 57.73 29.99 7.68
C ASN A 233 57.38 31.24 8.56
N GLN A 234 57.59 30.97 9.88
CA GLN A 234 57.93 31.81 11.07
C GLN A 234 56.86 32.74 11.70
N GLY A 235 56.72 32.87 13.03
CA GLY A 235 57.64 32.61 14.16
C GLY A 235 56.96 32.62 15.55
N ASP A 236 57.79 32.46 16.57
CA ASP A 236 57.63 31.91 17.93
C ASP A 236 57.28 32.92 19.07
N LYS A 237 57.02 32.36 20.27
CA LYS A 237 57.09 32.90 21.67
C LYS A 237 55.73 33.25 22.32
N SER A 238 55.42 32.99 23.61
CA SER A 238 56.02 32.24 24.73
C SER A 238 55.16 32.51 26.01
N LEU A 239 55.35 31.71 27.08
CA LEU A 239 54.89 31.87 28.50
C LEU A 239 53.41 31.53 28.79
N ARG A 240 53.09 30.52 29.65
CA ARG A 240 53.06 30.52 31.14
C ARG A 240 52.14 31.65 31.67
N ASP A 241 51.11 31.41 32.47
CA ASP A 241 50.96 30.52 33.63
C ASP A 241 49.64 29.74 33.66
#